data_AF-A0A173LKV9-F1
#
_entry.id   AF-A0A173LKV9-F1
#
_cell.length_a   1.000
_cell.length_b   1.000
_cell.length_c   1.000
_cell.angle_alpha   90.00
_cell.angle_beta   90.00
_cell.angle_gamma   90.00
#
_symmetry.space_group_name_H-M   'P 1'
#
loop_
_entity.id
_entity.type
_entity.pdbx_description
1 polymer ?
#
loop_
_entity_poly.entity_id
_entity_poly.type
_entity_poly.pdbx_seq_one_letter_code
_entity_poly.pdbx_strand_id
1 'polypeptide(L)'
;MCTPEPSGNIASMTIQNVGADGGTAPKPVNAARGGAPSLLIATFVGLVHAGVTFYWASGGQFLLSTVSDRATSIFDGNEQWLYPVGAIKALFALLPLLYLLMRRKLKKARVVLGIGALVLILWGGINTVTANLNFFGVLESGVGGNELIGHAFVWDPLFFVWGMAVVVFLVSTRKLKDA
;
A
#
# COMPACT_ATOMS: atom_id res chain seq x y z
N MET A 1 -31.32 73.58 36.93
CA MET A 1 -30.04 72.90 37.18
C MET A 1 -30.06 71.56 36.45
N CYS A 2 -28.95 71.20 35.80
CA CYS A 2 -28.78 70.10 34.86
C CYS A 2 -28.92 68.68 35.46
N THR A 3 -29.58 67.79 34.67
CA THR A 3 -29.38 66.34 34.33
C THR A 3 -28.39 65.44 35.09
N PRO A 4 -28.36 64.07 34.90
CA PRO A 4 -29.25 63.16 34.13
C PRO A 4 -29.62 61.81 34.81
N GLU A 5 -30.46 61.05 34.08
CA GLU A 5 -30.74 59.60 34.07
C GLU A 5 -29.49 58.71 33.83
N PRO A 6 -29.53 57.36 34.05
CA PRO A 6 -29.94 56.47 32.95
C PRO A 6 -30.68 55.16 33.33
N SER A 7 -31.80 54.91 32.63
CA SER A 7 -32.12 53.77 31.75
C SER A 7 -31.76 52.31 32.11
N GLY A 8 -32.78 51.44 31.94
CA GLY A 8 -32.61 50.00 31.78
C GLY A 8 -33.89 49.17 31.93
N ASN A 9 -34.88 49.36 31.05
CA ASN A 9 -36.12 48.58 31.00
C ASN A 9 -36.28 47.92 29.62
N ILE A 10 -36.31 46.57 29.54
CA ILE A 10 -36.87 45.76 28.43
C ILE A 10 -36.90 44.28 28.91
N ALA A 11 -38.05 43.73 29.32
CA ALA A 11 -39.18 43.22 28.52
C ALA A 11 -39.03 41.73 28.14
N SER A 12 -40.05 40.95 28.55
CA SER A 12 -40.34 39.56 28.22
C SER A 12 -40.10 39.17 26.76
N MET A 13 -39.51 38.01 26.52
CA MET A 13 -39.70 37.27 25.28
C MET A 13 -39.51 35.76 25.47
N THR A 14 -40.63 35.08 25.68
CA THR A 14 -41.02 33.80 25.08
C THR A 14 -39.90 32.83 24.65
N ILE A 15 -39.68 31.76 25.42
CA ILE A 15 -39.05 30.53 24.91
C ILE A 15 -40.10 29.82 24.04
N GLN A 16 -40.02 30.08 22.74
CA GLN A 16 -40.75 29.36 21.71
C GLN A 16 -40.00 28.07 21.36
N ASN A 17 -40.67 26.95 21.58
CA ASN A 17 -40.35 25.64 21.03
C ASN A 17 -40.51 25.71 19.50
N VAL A 18 -39.43 25.54 18.74
CA VAL A 18 -39.43 25.56 17.26
C VAL A 18 -38.66 24.34 16.73
N GLY A 19 -39.38 23.48 16.00
CA GLY A 19 -38.89 22.54 14.98
C GLY A 19 -38.24 21.26 15.53
N ALA A 20 -38.68 20.02 15.27
CA ALA A 20 -39.40 19.49 14.12
C ALA A 20 -38.76 19.80 12.75
N ASP A 21 -37.43 19.77 12.70
CA ASP A 21 -36.69 19.45 11.48
C ASP A 21 -36.18 18.01 11.58
N GLY A 22 -36.51 17.20 10.58
CA GLY A 22 -36.05 15.82 10.40
C GLY A 22 -34.55 15.78 10.10
N GLY A 23 -33.73 16.20 11.07
CA GLY A 23 -32.29 16.13 11.03
C GLY A 23 -31.87 14.68 10.97
N THR A 24 -31.60 14.20 9.76
CA THR A 24 -30.92 12.92 9.54
C THR A 24 -29.70 12.91 10.45
N ALA A 25 -29.67 11.99 11.41
CA ALA A 25 -28.55 11.79 12.30
C ALA A 25 -27.25 11.81 11.47
N PRO A 26 -26.19 12.52 11.91
CA PRO A 26 -24.95 12.59 11.15
C PRO A 26 -24.49 11.16 10.86
N LYS A 27 -24.45 10.81 9.56
CA LYS A 27 -24.00 9.48 9.11
C LYS A 27 -22.65 9.21 9.77
N PRO A 28 -22.48 8.10 10.51
CA PRO A 28 -21.22 7.83 11.16
C PRO A 28 -20.11 7.84 10.10
N VAL A 29 -19.03 8.57 10.37
CA VAL A 29 -17.82 8.80 9.54
C VAL A 29 -17.04 7.50 9.17
N ASN A 30 -17.66 6.34 9.33
CA ASN A 30 -17.08 5.03 9.07
C ASN A 30 -16.84 4.71 7.58
N ALA A 31 -17.38 5.51 6.64
CA ALA A 31 -17.23 5.27 5.20
C ALA A 31 -15.78 5.45 4.67
N ALA A 32 -14.91 6.19 5.37
CA ALA A 32 -13.58 6.54 4.87
C ALA A 32 -12.47 5.50 5.18
N ARG A 33 -12.75 4.46 5.99
CA ARG A 33 -11.71 3.54 6.52
C ARG A 33 -11.29 2.40 5.58
N GLY A 34 -12.06 2.13 4.52
CA GLY A 34 -11.93 0.90 3.72
C GLY A 34 -10.65 0.74 2.86
N GLY A 35 -9.76 1.74 2.79
CA GLY A 35 -8.56 1.69 1.94
C GLY A 35 -7.23 2.06 2.62
N ALA A 36 -7.26 2.54 3.87
CA ALA A 36 -6.04 2.98 4.55
C ALA A 36 -5.09 1.83 4.90
N PRO A 37 -5.56 0.67 5.43
CA PRO A 37 -4.66 -0.44 5.74
C PRO A 37 -3.99 -1.01 4.49
N SER A 38 -4.74 -1.21 3.40
CA SER A 38 -4.18 -1.72 2.13
C SER A 38 -3.16 -0.78 1.52
N LEU A 39 -3.38 0.54 1.64
CA LEU A 39 -2.42 1.54 1.19
C LEU A 39 -1.11 1.44 2.00
N LEU A 40 -1.21 1.40 3.33
CA LEU A 40 -0.06 1.29 4.21
C LEU A 40 0.73 0.01 3.95
N ILE A 41 0.05 -1.13 3.84
CA ILE A 41 0.68 -2.41 3.52
C ILE A 41 1.37 -2.35 2.16
N ALA A 42 0.69 -1.87 1.11
CA ALA A 42 1.26 -1.80 -0.22
C ALA A 42 2.50 -0.88 -0.28
N THR A 43 2.45 0.26 0.39
CA THR A 43 3.59 1.19 0.43
C THR A 43 4.72 0.63 1.27
N PHE A 44 4.45 0.10 2.47
CA PHE A 44 5.48 -0.43 3.34
C PHE A 44 6.20 -1.64 2.72
N VAL A 45 5.45 -2.66 2.27
CA VAL A 45 6.03 -3.87 1.68
C VAL A 45 6.83 -3.54 0.41
N GLY A 46 6.29 -2.67 -0.45
CA GLY A 46 7.00 -2.23 -1.64
C GLY A 46 8.29 -1.46 -1.34
N LEU A 47 8.29 -0.61 -0.30
CA LEU A 47 9.48 0.10 0.14
C LEU A 47 10.51 -0.83 0.78
N VAL A 48 10.11 -1.87 1.50
CA VAL A 48 11.03 -2.91 2.01
C VAL A 48 11.76 -3.56 0.84
N HIS A 49 11.04 -3.99 -0.21
CA HIS A 49 11.68 -4.55 -1.41
C HIS A 49 12.63 -3.56 -2.10
N ALA A 50 12.23 -2.29 -2.21
CA ALA A 50 13.09 -1.26 -2.80
C ALA A 50 14.35 -1.00 -1.95
N GLY A 51 14.20 -0.91 -0.63
CA GLY A 51 15.28 -0.68 0.32
C GLY A 51 16.31 -1.81 0.31
N VAL A 52 15.85 -3.07 0.31
CA VAL A 52 16.73 -4.24 0.13
C VAL A 52 17.47 -4.15 -1.21
N THR A 53 16.76 -3.81 -2.29
CA THR A 53 17.39 -3.70 -3.62
C THR A 53 18.49 -2.63 -3.62
N PHE A 54 18.27 -1.48 -2.98
CA PHE A 54 19.31 -0.44 -2.84
C PHE A 54 20.46 -0.85 -1.93
N TYR A 55 20.17 -1.62 -0.87
CA TYR A 55 21.20 -2.18 0.00
C TYR A 55 22.13 -3.12 -0.77
N TRP A 56 21.58 -4.02 -1.60
CA TRP A 56 22.39 -4.87 -2.49
C TRP A 56 23.12 -4.06 -3.56
N ALA A 57 22.49 -3.01 -4.13
CA ALA A 57 23.15 -2.09 -5.06
C ALA A 57 24.36 -1.37 -4.44
N SER A 58 24.40 -1.25 -3.11
CA SER A 58 25.49 -0.64 -2.35
C SER A 58 26.55 -1.66 -1.90
N GLY A 59 26.47 -2.91 -2.38
CA GLY A 59 27.40 -4.00 -2.04
C GLY A 59 27.01 -4.81 -0.79
N GLY A 60 25.83 -4.56 -0.22
CA GLY A 60 25.32 -5.30 0.92
C GLY A 60 25.10 -6.78 0.61
N GLN A 61 25.47 -7.67 1.54
CA GLN A 61 25.40 -9.13 1.34
C GLN A 61 24.29 -9.81 2.16
N PHE A 62 23.63 -9.08 3.03
CA PHE A 62 22.56 -9.60 3.88
C PHE A 62 21.40 -10.18 3.03
N LEU A 63 20.94 -11.38 3.40
CA LEU A 63 19.94 -12.18 2.70
C LEU A 63 20.25 -12.57 1.23
N LEU A 64 21.43 -12.25 0.67
CA LEU A 64 21.76 -12.71 -0.68
C LEU A 64 21.74 -14.24 -0.80
N SER A 65 22.14 -14.94 0.26
CA SER A 65 22.07 -16.42 0.34
C SER A 65 20.64 -16.98 0.34
N THR A 66 19.63 -16.13 0.50
CA THR A 66 18.20 -16.50 0.44
C THR A 66 17.55 -16.12 -0.89
N VAL A 67 18.31 -15.46 -1.77
CA VAL A 67 17.91 -15.08 -3.13
C VAL A 67 18.52 -16.12 -4.08
N SER A 68 17.79 -16.45 -5.15
CA SER A 68 18.32 -17.41 -6.11
C SER A 68 19.70 -17.05 -6.69
N ASP A 69 20.56 -18.06 -6.81
CA ASP A 69 21.84 -17.96 -7.53
C ASP A 69 21.66 -17.41 -8.94
N ARG A 70 20.50 -17.71 -9.55
CA ARG A 70 20.12 -17.13 -10.84
C ARG A 70 19.94 -15.61 -10.77
N ALA A 71 19.28 -15.09 -9.75
CA ALA A 71 19.07 -13.66 -9.61
C ALA A 71 20.38 -12.92 -9.29
N THR A 72 21.27 -13.51 -8.50
CA THR A 72 22.59 -12.92 -8.21
C THR A 72 23.51 -12.95 -9.43
N SER A 73 23.52 -14.05 -10.20
CA SER A 73 24.34 -14.18 -11.42
C SER A 73 24.03 -13.14 -12.51
N ILE A 74 22.81 -12.61 -12.55
CA ILE A 74 22.40 -11.59 -13.53
C ILE A 74 23.05 -10.24 -13.22
N PHE A 75 23.35 -9.97 -11.95
CA PHE A 75 23.87 -8.69 -11.48
C PHE A 75 25.33 -8.75 -11.03
N ASP A 76 25.95 -9.92 -11.09
CA ASP A 76 27.36 -10.11 -10.73
C ASP A 76 28.27 -9.23 -11.63
N GLY A 77 29.02 -8.32 -11.01
CA GLY A 77 29.86 -7.32 -11.68
C GLY A 77 29.08 -6.16 -12.33
N ASN A 78 27.78 -6.06 -12.05
CA ASN A 78 26.83 -5.12 -12.66
C ASN A 78 25.81 -4.58 -11.65
N GLU A 79 26.22 -4.44 -10.38
CA GLU A 79 25.36 -4.09 -9.24
C GLU A 79 24.71 -2.71 -9.42
N GLN A 80 25.33 -1.83 -10.22
CA GLN A 80 24.78 -0.53 -10.61
C GLN A 80 23.37 -0.63 -11.23
N TRP A 81 23.03 -1.74 -11.89
CA TRP A 81 21.70 -1.97 -12.45
C TRP A 81 20.63 -2.21 -11.39
N LEU A 82 21.00 -2.48 -10.14
CA LEU A 82 20.06 -2.59 -9.04
C LEU A 82 19.50 -1.22 -8.62
N TYR A 83 20.21 -0.12 -8.82
CA TYR A 83 19.68 1.23 -8.56
C TYR A 83 18.41 1.56 -9.35
N PRO A 84 18.37 1.43 -10.70
CA PRO A 84 17.14 1.68 -11.45
C PRO A 84 16.04 0.68 -11.09
N VAL A 85 16.37 -0.58 -10.80
CA VAL A 85 15.40 -1.59 -10.36
C VAL A 85 14.78 -1.19 -9.01
N GLY A 86 15.58 -0.76 -8.05
CA GLY A 86 15.14 -0.26 -6.74
C GLY A 86 14.27 0.99 -6.88
N ALA A 87 14.66 1.91 -7.76
CA ALA A 87 13.90 3.13 -8.04
C ALA A 87 12.51 2.81 -8.65
N ILE A 88 12.43 1.88 -9.60
CA ILE A 88 11.15 1.42 -10.16
C ILE A 88 10.26 0.83 -9.07
N LYS A 89 10.82 -0.01 -8.19
CA LYS A 89 10.07 -0.59 -7.06
C LYS A 89 9.56 0.49 -6.10
N ALA A 90 10.41 1.45 -5.72
CA ALA A 90 10.04 2.56 -4.85
C ALA A 90 8.93 3.42 -5.47
N LEU A 91 9.06 3.77 -6.75
CA LEU A 91 8.04 4.51 -7.49
C LEU A 91 6.71 3.75 -7.50
N PHE A 92 6.75 2.44 -7.78
CA PHE A 92 5.54 1.61 -7.77
C PHE A 92 4.91 1.51 -6.37
N ALA A 93 5.72 1.44 -5.31
CA ALA A 93 5.26 1.40 -3.91
C ALA A 93 4.58 2.72 -3.47
N LEU A 94 5.04 3.85 -3.99
CA LEU A 94 4.51 5.18 -3.72
C LEU A 94 3.35 5.56 -4.65
N LEU A 95 3.16 4.84 -5.75
CA LEU A 95 2.16 5.14 -6.77
C LEU A 95 0.70 5.14 -6.24
N PRO A 96 0.30 4.24 -5.32
CA PRO A 96 -1.01 4.31 -4.65
C PRO A 96 -1.22 5.60 -3.86
N LEU A 97 -0.18 6.07 -3.14
CA LEU A 97 -0.22 7.32 -2.38
C LEU A 97 -0.33 8.52 -3.32
N LEU A 98 0.49 8.55 -4.38
CA LEU A 98 0.46 9.60 -5.38
C LEU A 98 -0.89 9.68 -6.10
N TYR A 99 -1.51 8.53 -6.38
CA TYR A 99 -2.83 8.43 -6.99
C TYR A 99 -3.92 9.12 -6.13
N LEU A 100 -3.85 8.99 -4.81
CA LEU A 100 -4.76 9.68 -3.89
C LEU A 100 -4.45 11.18 -3.81
N LEU A 101 -3.18 11.56 -3.65
CA LEU A 101 -2.73 12.96 -3.54
C LEU A 101 -3.13 13.78 -4.77
N MET A 102 -3.03 13.19 -5.97
CA MET A 102 -3.43 13.83 -7.23
C MET A 102 -4.94 13.78 -7.49
N ARG A 103 -5.76 13.54 -6.47
CA ARG A 103 -7.23 13.45 -6.55
C ARG A 103 -7.69 12.53 -7.70
N ARG A 104 -7.00 11.41 -7.89
CA ARG A 104 -7.33 10.37 -8.90
C ARG A 104 -7.24 10.84 -10.37
N LYS A 105 -6.56 11.96 -10.66
CA LYS A 105 -6.40 12.50 -12.04
C LYS A 105 -5.54 11.60 -12.94
N LEU A 106 -4.68 10.76 -12.35
CA LEU A 106 -3.80 9.84 -13.08
C LEU A 106 -4.53 8.57 -13.52
N LYS A 107 -5.33 8.65 -14.60
CA LYS A 107 -6.04 7.49 -15.16
C LYS A 107 -5.08 6.34 -15.53
N LYS A 108 -3.91 6.66 -16.09
CA LYS A 108 -2.87 5.69 -16.47
C LYS A 108 -2.26 4.98 -15.25
N ALA A 109 -2.08 5.67 -14.12
CA ALA A 109 -1.53 5.07 -12.91
C ALA A 109 -2.39 3.91 -12.41
N ARG A 110 -3.70 3.98 -12.61
CA ARG A 110 -4.62 2.89 -12.26
C ARG A 110 -4.38 1.63 -13.09
N VAL A 111 -4.12 1.78 -14.39
CA VAL A 111 -3.80 0.67 -15.30
C VAL A 111 -2.44 0.08 -14.93
N VAL A 112 -1.44 0.92 -14.71
CA VAL A 112 -0.10 0.51 -14.28
C VAL A 112 -0.15 -0.26 -12.96
N LEU A 113 -0.88 0.25 -11.95
CA LEU A 113 -1.10 -0.44 -10.68
C LEU A 113 -1.80 -1.79 -10.87
N GLY A 114 -2.80 -1.86 -11.76
CA GLY A 114 -3.51 -3.11 -12.04
C GLY A 114 -2.62 -4.17 -12.70
N ILE A 115 -1.87 -3.79 -13.74
CA ILE A 115 -0.94 -4.69 -14.44
C ILE A 115 0.17 -5.13 -13.49
N GLY A 116 0.80 -4.19 -12.78
CA GLY A 116 1.87 -4.51 -11.84
C GLY A 116 1.40 -5.41 -10.70
N ALA A 117 0.19 -5.18 -10.16
CA ALA A 117 -0.38 -6.07 -9.15
C ALA A 117 -0.64 -7.47 -9.68
N LEU A 118 -1.13 -7.61 -10.92
CA LEU A 118 -1.32 -8.92 -11.56
C LEU A 118 0.00 -9.65 -11.72
N VAL A 119 1.04 -8.98 -12.23
CA VAL A 119 2.38 -9.55 -12.37
C VAL A 119 2.93 -9.99 -11.01
N LEU A 120 2.80 -9.15 -9.97
CA LEU A 120 3.24 -9.47 -8.61
C LEU A 120 2.53 -10.69 -8.03
N ILE A 121 1.21 -10.79 -8.22
CA ILE A 121 0.41 -11.91 -7.73
C ILE A 121 0.79 -13.20 -8.44
N LEU A 122 0.89 -13.18 -9.78
CA LEU A 122 1.23 -14.37 -10.55
C LEU A 122 2.66 -14.80 -10.26
N TRP A 123 3.62 -13.87 -10.33
CA TRP A 123 5.03 -14.17 -10.09
C TRP A 123 5.28 -14.62 -8.65
N GLY A 124 4.89 -13.82 -7.67
CA GLY A 124 5.06 -14.13 -6.26
C GLY A 124 4.25 -15.36 -5.83
N GLY A 125 3.01 -15.50 -6.30
CA GLY A 125 2.16 -16.64 -5.97
C GLY A 125 2.67 -17.96 -6.53
N ILE A 126 3.02 -18.00 -7.82
CA ILE A 126 3.55 -19.22 -8.45
C ILE A 126 4.88 -19.63 -7.78
N ASN A 127 5.79 -18.68 -7.56
CA ASN A 127 7.07 -18.98 -6.93
C ASN A 127 6.90 -19.41 -5.47
N THR A 128 6.03 -18.77 -4.71
CA THR A 128 5.71 -19.17 -3.32
C THR A 128 5.20 -20.60 -3.28
N VAL A 129 4.23 -20.95 -4.12
CA VAL A 129 3.67 -22.32 -4.16
C VAL A 129 4.74 -23.32 -4.56
N THR A 130 5.53 -23.02 -5.59
CA THR A 130 6.60 -23.91 -6.07
C THR A 130 7.67 -24.13 -5.00
N ALA A 131 8.10 -23.06 -4.32
CA ALA A 131 9.08 -23.12 -3.24
C ALA A 131 8.54 -23.88 -2.01
N ASN A 132 7.27 -23.70 -1.65
CA ASN A 132 6.65 -24.47 -0.55
C ASN A 132 6.51 -25.96 -0.91
N LEU A 133 6.07 -26.30 -2.13
CA LEU A 133 5.98 -27.70 -2.57
C LEU A 133 7.34 -28.41 -2.49
N ASN A 134 8.39 -27.71 -2.89
CA ASN A 134 9.77 -28.18 -2.79
C ASN A 134 10.25 -28.28 -1.33
N PHE A 135 9.91 -27.30 -0.48
CA PHE A 135 10.19 -27.35 0.96
C PHE A 135 9.52 -28.54 1.67
N PHE A 136 8.29 -28.89 1.27
CA PHE A 136 7.59 -30.07 1.79
C PHE A 136 8.00 -31.38 1.11
N GLY A 137 9.00 -31.37 0.21
CA GLY A 137 9.51 -32.57 -0.46
C GLY A 137 8.59 -33.16 -1.51
N VAL A 138 7.59 -32.40 -1.99
CA VAL A 138 6.71 -32.82 -3.09
C VAL A 138 7.40 -32.66 -4.45
N LEU A 139 8.28 -31.67 -4.57
CA LEU A 139 9.15 -31.46 -5.73
C LEU A 139 10.60 -31.67 -5.29
N GLU A 140 11.38 -32.40 -6.08
CA GLU A 140 12.83 -32.44 -5.92
C GLU A 140 13.44 -31.21 -6.59
N SER A 141 14.30 -30.50 -5.88
CA SER A 141 15.10 -29.44 -6.47
C SER A 141 16.56 -29.58 -6.05
N GLY A 142 17.47 -29.20 -6.94
CA GLY A 142 18.89 -29.06 -6.63
C GLY A 142 19.24 -27.72 -5.98
N VAL A 143 18.25 -27.03 -5.41
CA VAL A 143 18.38 -25.66 -4.90
C VAL A 143 18.80 -25.70 -3.42
N GLY A 144 19.69 -24.80 -3.00
CA GLY A 144 20.19 -24.74 -1.64
C GLY A 144 19.10 -24.44 -0.60
N GLY A 145 19.24 -24.97 0.63
CA GLY A 145 18.22 -24.84 1.67
C GLY A 145 17.88 -23.39 2.07
N ASN A 146 18.86 -22.47 2.07
CA ASN A 146 18.63 -21.07 2.40
C ASN A 146 17.86 -20.32 1.29
N GLU A 147 18.17 -20.61 0.03
CA GLU A 147 17.44 -20.08 -1.13
C GLU A 147 15.98 -20.56 -1.09
N LEU A 148 15.76 -21.83 -0.77
CA LEU A 148 14.43 -22.40 -0.65
C LEU A 148 13.58 -21.72 0.43
N ILE A 149 14.15 -21.50 1.62
CA ILE A 149 13.47 -20.79 2.72
C ILE A 149 13.17 -19.34 2.35
N GLY A 150 14.12 -18.67 1.70
CA GLY A 150 13.95 -17.30 1.22
C GLY A 150 12.77 -17.16 0.27
N HIS A 151 12.69 -18.02 -0.74
CA HIS A 151 11.59 -18.03 -1.70
C HIS A 151 10.26 -18.50 -1.08
N ALA A 152 10.27 -19.51 -0.21
CA ALA A 152 9.05 -20.03 0.38
C ALA A 152 8.38 -19.08 1.39
N PHE A 153 9.16 -18.31 2.15
CA PHE A 153 8.65 -17.56 3.31
C PHE A 153 8.96 -16.06 3.32
N VAL A 154 9.94 -15.59 2.55
CA VAL A 154 10.38 -14.19 2.60
C VAL A 154 10.01 -13.47 1.32
N TRP A 155 10.69 -13.76 0.21
CA TRP A 155 10.66 -12.90 -0.98
C TRP A 155 9.38 -13.02 -1.79
N ASP A 156 9.02 -14.22 -2.21
CA ASP A 156 7.85 -14.44 -3.06
C ASP A 156 6.52 -14.18 -2.35
N PRO A 157 6.36 -14.57 -1.06
CA PRO A 157 5.19 -14.20 -0.28
C PRO A 157 5.03 -12.69 -0.13
N LEU A 158 6.13 -11.95 0.08
CA LEU A 158 6.09 -10.49 0.17
C LEU A 158 5.65 -9.86 -1.16
N PHE A 159 6.13 -10.36 -2.30
CA PHE A 159 5.65 -9.92 -3.62
C PHE A 159 4.15 -10.19 -3.80
N PHE A 160 3.68 -11.37 -3.39
CA PHE A 160 2.26 -11.72 -3.45
C PHE A 160 1.40 -10.81 -2.55
N VAL A 161 1.79 -10.62 -1.29
CA VAL A 161 1.12 -9.73 -0.32
C VAL A 161 1.07 -8.30 -0.84
N TRP A 162 2.17 -7.82 -1.44
CA TRP A 162 2.23 -6.50 -2.04
C TRP A 162 1.21 -6.34 -3.17
N GLY A 163 1.19 -7.29 -4.12
CA GLY A 163 0.24 -7.29 -5.22
C GLY A 163 -1.21 -7.32 -4.74
N MET A 164 -1.52 -8.18 -3.77
CA MET A 164 -2.86 -8.27 -3.16
C MET A 164 -3.27 -6.96 -2.48
N ALA A 165 -2.38 -6.34 -1.73
CA ALA A 165 -2.63 -5.05 -1.09
C ALA A 165 -2.95 -3.95 -2.14
N VAL A 166 -2.26 -3.96 -3.28
CA VAL A 166 -2.56 -3.04 -4.39
C VAL A 166 -3.95 -3.30 -4.98
N VAL A 167 -4.37 -4.56 -5.21
CA VAL A 167 -5.73 -4.78 -5.75
C VAL A 167 -6.81 -4.40 -4.75
N VAL A 168 -6.62 -4.69 -3.46
CA VAL A 168 -7.56 -4.26 -2.40
C VAL A 168 -7.68 -2.74 -2.40
N PHE A 169 -6.56 -2.02 -2.48
CA PHE A 169 -6.55 -0.56 -2.61
C PHE A 169 -7.34 -0.09 -3.86
N LEU A 170 -7.13 -0.72 -5.02
CA LEU A 170 -7.85 -0.38 -6.24
C LEU A 170 -9.35 -0.65 -6.12
N VAL A 171 -9.78 -1.75 -5.50
CA VAL A 171 -11.19 -2.07 -5.29
C VAL A 171 -11.83 -1.10 -4.31
N SER A 172 -11.18 -0.80 -3.19
CA SER A 172 -11.69 0.14 -2.19
C SER A 172 -11.84 1.56 -2.75
N THR A 173 -10.94 1.99 -3.63
CA THR A 173 -11.05 3.31 -4.29
C THR A 173 -12.14 3.39 -5.35
N ARG A 174 -12.62 2.26 -5.89
CA ARG A 174 -13.82 2.21 -6.76
C ARG A 174 -15.09 2.43 -5.95
N LYS A 175 -15.27 1.66 -4.85
CA LYS A 175 -16.45 1.76 -4.00
C LYS A 175 -16.68 3.18 -3.45
N LEU A 176 -15.60 3.92 -3.17
CA LEU A 176 -15.65 5.33 -2.78
C LEU A 176 -16.01 6.33 -3.89
N LYS A 177 -16.03 5.91 -5.15
CA LYS A 177 -16.47 6.76 -6.28
C LYS A 177 -17.97 6.59 -6.55
N ASP A 178 -18.50 5.41 -6.25
CA ASP A 178 -19.87 5.01 -6.57
C ASP A 178 -20.84 5.23 -5.38
N ALA A 179 -20.36 5.76 -4.26
CA ALA A 179 -21.11 6.10 -3.04
C ALA A 179 -21.17 7.62 -2.85
#